data_AF-A0A6F8YHR1-F1
#
_entry.id   AF-A0A6F8YHR1-F1
#
_cell.length_a   1.000
_cell.length_b   1.000
_cell.length_c   1.000
_cell.angle_alpha   90.00
_cell.angle_beta   90.00
_cell.angle_gamma   90.00
#
_symmetry.space_group_name_H-M   'P 1'
#
loop_
_entity.id
_entity.type
_entity.pdbx_description
1 polymer ?
#
loop_
_entity_poly.entity_id
_entity_poly.type
_entity_poly.pdbx_seq_one_letter_code
_entity_poly.pdbx_strand_id
1 'polypeptide(L)' 'MELLVLLLFFIVLAIASIFGWTSDSRDSADWKPTEGGRRRSRPRLL' A
#
# COMPACT_ATOMS: atom_id res chain seq x y z
N MET A 1 5.34 9.26 -29.43
CA MET A 1 4.36 8.20 -29.12
C MET A 1 4.48 7.73 -27.67
N GLU A 2 5.69 7.44 -27.17
CA GLU A 2 5.95 7.04 -25.77
C GLU A 2 5.29 7.93 -24.70
N LEU A 3 5.35 9.25 -24.82
CA LEU A 3 4.74 10.16 -23.83
C LEU A 3 3.22 10.01 -23.74
N LEU A 4 2.55 9.74 -24.86
CA LEU A 4 1.10 9.53 -24.90
C LEU A 4 0.73 8.21 -24.21
N VAL A 5 1.55 7.17 -24.38
CA VAL A 5 1.38 5.87 -23.70
C VAL A 5 1.58 6.03 -22.19
N LEU A 6 2.60 6.77 -21.76
CA LEU A 6 2.83 7.08 -20.34
C LEU A 6 1.68 7.90 -19.75
N LEU A 7 1.19 8.91 -20.47
CA LEU A 7 0.05 9.71 -20.01
C LEU A 7 -1.21 8.85 -19.85
N LEU A 8 -1.51 8.00 -20.84
CA LEU A 8 -2.62 7.06 -20.78
C LEU A 8 -2.51 6.13 -19.57
N PHE A 9 -1.32 5.61 -19.30
CA PHE A 9 -1.04 4.78 -18.13
C PHE A 9 -1.41 5.50 -16.82
N PHE A 10 -0.98 6.75 -16.63
CA PHE A 10 -1.33 7.52 -15.43
C PHE A 10 -2.83 7.85 -15.34
N ILE A 11 -3.50 8.11 -16.47
CA ILE A 11 -4.95 8.33 -16.48
C ILE A 11 -5.70 7.08 -16.00
N VAL A 12 -5.31 5.90 -16.47
CA VAL A 12 -5.92 4.63 -16.03
C VAL A 12 -5.70 4.41 -14.54
N LEU A 13 -4.51 4.69 -14.02
CA LEU A 13 -4.22 4.61 -12.59
C LEU A 13 -5.06 5.59 -11.76
N ALA A 14 -5.21 6.83 -12.22
CA ALA A 14 -6.01 7.84 -11.54
C ALA A 14 -7.49 7.42 -11.43
N ILE A 15 -8.04 6.88 -12.53
CA ILE A 15 -9.40 6.32 -12.55
C ILE A 15 -9.50 5.17 -11.54
N ALA A 16 -8.61 4.18 -11.62
CA ALA A 16 -8.61 3.03 -10.71
C ALA A 16 -8.52 3.44 -9.22
N SER A 17 -7.76 4.50 -8.91
CA SER A 17 -7.65 5.05 -7.56
C SER A 17 -8.95 5.69 -7.08
N ILE A 18 -9.66 6.44 -7.93
CA ILE A 18 -10.95 7.06 -7.59
C ILE A 18 -12.00 5.99 -7.32
N PHE A 19 -12.01 4.91 -8.11
CA PHE A 19 -12.93 3.78 -7.93
C PHE A 19 -12.53 2.83 -6.80
N GLY A 20 -11.42 3.08 -6.09
CA GLY A 20 -10.95 2.22 -5.01
C GLY A 20 -10.50 0.84 -5.47
N TRP A 21 -10.23 0.64 -6.76
CA TRP A 21 -9.68 -0.62 -7.29
C TRP A 21 -8.23 -0.85 -6.86
N THR A 22 -7.55 0.21 -6.44
CA THR A 22 -6.23 0.16 -5.81
C THR A 22 -6.34 0.13 -4.28
N SER A 23 -7.52 -0.12 -3.71
CA SER A 23 -7.68 -0.29 -2.26
C SER A 23 -6.80 -1.44 -1.81
N ASP A 24 -5.80 -1.13 -1.00
CA ASP A 24 -4.87 -2.11 -0.48
C ASP A 24 -5.62 -3.03 0.50
N SER A 25 -5.85 -4.27 0.06
CA SER A 25 -6.49 -5.30 0.90
C SER A 25 -5.55 -5.84 1.99
N ARG A 26 -4.24 -5.56 1.90
CA ARG A 26 -3.31 -5.84 2.97
C ARG A 26 -3.42 -4.73 3.99
N ASP A 27 -4.20 -5.01 5.03
CA ASP A 27 -4.10 -4.22 6.24
C ASP A 27 -2.62 -4.17 6.64
N SER A 28 -2.13 -2.97 6.90
CA SER A 28 -0.84 -2.76 7.53
C SER A 28 -0.79 -3.35 8.96
N ALA A 29 -1.78 -4.19 9.36
CA ALA A 29 -1.81 -4.99 10.58
C ALA A 29 -0.54 -5.79 10.85
N ASP A 30 0.17 -6.27 9.81
CA ASP A 30 1.46 -6.95 9.99
C ASP A 30 2.62 -5.96 10.18
N TRP A 31 2.43 -4.69 9.81
CA TRP A 31 3.36 -3.62 10.11
C TRP A 31 3.28 -3.28 11.60
N LYS A 32 4.16 -3.91 12.40
CA LYS A 32 4.42 -3.45 13.75
C LYS A 32 5.43 -2.32 13.73
N PRO A 33 5.12 -1.14 14.31
CA PRO A 33 6.14 -0.12 14.54
C PRO A 33 7.30 -0.74 15.32
N THR A 34 8.46 -0.74 14.69
CA THR A 34 9.73 -1.23 15.22
C THR A 34 10.36 -0.06 15.98
N GLU A 35 10.36 -0.09 17.31
CA GLU A 35 11.19 0.84 18.07
C GLU A 35 12.65 0.41 17.92
N GLY A 36 13.48 1.26 17.31
CA GLY A 36 14.91 1.01 17.16
C GLY A 36 15.28 -0.26 16.38
N GLY A 37 14.45 -0.69 15.41
CA GLY A 37 14.73 -1.85 14.56
C GLY A 37 14.42 -3.22 15.19
N ARG A 38 13.79 -3.26 16.39
CA ARG A 38 13.34 -4.53 16.99
C ARG A 38 11.82 -4.72 16.84
N ARG A 39 11.41 -5.88 16.31
CA ARG A 39 9.99 -6.26 16.25
C ARG A 39 9.46 -6.41 17.66
N ARG A 40 8.40 -5.68 18.04
CA ARG A 40 7.75 -5.83 19.34
C ARG A 40 7.06 -7.21 19.40
N SER A 41 7.67 -8.18 20.07
CA SER A 41 7.07 -9.49 20.35
C SER A 41 5.76 -9.28 21.10
N ARG A 42 4.66 -9.93 20.67
CA ARG A 42 3.38 -9.80 21.39
C ARG A 42 3.60 -10.27 22.83
N PRO A 43 3.14 -9.54 23.87
CA PRO A 43 3.12 -10.11 25.21
C PRO A 43 2.23 -11.35 25.14
N ARG A 44 2.80 -12.50 25.50
CA ARG A 44 2.04 -13.71 25.75
C ARG A 44 1.28 -13.43 27.05
N LEU A 45 -0.01 -13.09 26.94
CA LEU A 45 -0.90 -13.05 28.09
C LEU A 45 -0.91 -14.47 28.69
N LEU A 46 -0.32 -14.60 29.88
CA LEU A 46 -0.55 -15.70 30.81
C LEU A 46 -1.81 -15.38 31.62
#